data_AF-A0A7C3H4R5-F1
#
_entry.id   AF-A0A7C3H4R5-F1
#
_cell.length_a   1.000
_cell.length_b   1.000
_cell.length_c   1.000
_cell.angle_alpha   90.00
_cell.angle_beta   90.00
_cell.angle_gamma   90.00
#
_symmetry.space_group_name_H-M   'P 1'
#
loop_
_entity.id
_entity.type
_entity.pdbx_description
1 polymer ?
#
loop_
_entity_poly.entity_id
_entity_poly.type
_entity_poly.pdbx_seq_one_letter_code
_entity_poly.pdbx_strand_id
1 'polypeptide(L)'
;MTRPRSRAGGAAPVEFGWWEVFAPSLHGRAHLWNANQWAEQIEWMASRGARVLFLYLHWYSTGYRSSLDWLDQPDYSLNVVAENAILRRLLRHARGRRIRVYLVNQVYVYDAESWKGPTALEEFPDAAHYWPRRLVLAEAANSSVRNRIAKMFVEQAELFP
;
A
#
# COMPACT_ATOMS: atom_id res chain seq x y z
N MET A 1 -40.38 14.31 -28.33
CA MET A 1 -39.59 13.36 -27.53
C MET A 1 -39.36 13.93 -26.14
N THR A 2 -40.09 13.42 -25.16
CA THR A 2 -40.00 13.81 -23.75
C THR A 2 -38.89 13.00 -23.08
N ARG A 3 -37.91 13.66 -22.45
CA ARG A 3 -36.89 12.97 -21.64
C ARG A 3 -37.57 12.20 -20.50
N PRO A 4 -37.20 10.94 -20.23
CA PRO A 4 -37.74 10.23 -19.09
C PRO A 4 -37.30 10.91 -17.79
N ARG A 5 -38.24 11.21 -16.91
CA ARG A 5 -37.96 11.59 -15.52
C ARG A 5 -37.24 10.43 -14.85
N SER A 6 -35.98 10.61 -14.48
CA SER A 6 -35.24 9.64 -13.67
C SER A 6 -35.97 9.44 -12.35
N ARG A 7 -36.42 8.21 -12.08
CA ARG A 7 -36.91 7.81 -10.76
C ARG A 7 -35.88 8.18 -9.71
N ALA A 8 -36.32 8.90 -8.68
CA ALA A 8 -35.58 9.09 -7.43
C ALA A 8 -35.50 7.76 -6.66
N GLY A 9 -34.79 6.78 -7.22
CA GLY A 9 -34.20 5.68 -6.48
C GLY A 9 -32.72 6.00 -6.45
N GLY A 10 -32.27 6.75 -5.43
CA GLY A 10 -30.88 7.19 -5.33
C GLY A 10 -29.98 5.96 -5.32
N ALA A 11 -29.34 5.66 -6.44
CA ALA A 11 -28.24 4.73 -6.47
C ALA A 11 -27.25 5.17 -5.39
N ALA A 12 -26.78 4.23 -4.56
CA ALA A 12 -25.69 4.52 -3.63
C ALA A 12 -24.58 5.24 -4.41
N PRO A 13 -23.99 6.31 -3.86
CA PRO A 13 -22.94 7.04 -4.56
C PRO A 13 -21.88 6.05 -5.01
N VAL A 14 -21.56 6.06 -6.32
CA VAL A 14 -20.49 5.24 -6.88
C VAL A 14 -19.21 5.68 -6.19
N GLU A 15 -18.63 4.78 -5.40
CA GLU A 15 -17.43 5.06 -4.65
C GLU A 15 -16.23 5.14 -5.60
N PHE A 16 -15.68 6.34 -5.75
CA PHE A 16 -14.45 6.57 -6.52
C PHE A 16 -13.24 6.39 -5.60
N GLY A 17 -12.36 5.45 -5.98
CA GLY A 17 -11.16 5.07 -5.22
C GLY A 17 -9.86 5.34 -5.99
N TRP A 18 -8.74 5.35 -5.27
CA TRP A 18 -7.39 5.51 -5.82
C TRP A 18 -6.49 4.33 -5.45
N TRP A 19 -5.64 3.90 -6.39
CA TRP A 19 -4.56 2.96 -6.15
C TRP A 19 -3.22 3.66 -6.40
N GLU A 20 -2.39 3.73 -5.36
CA GLU A 20 -1.06 4.36 -5.33
C GLU A 20 -0.10 3.99 -6.48
N VAL A 21 -0.24 2.83 -7.11
CA VAL A 21 0.65 2.40 -8.21
C VAL A 21 0.50 3.29 -9.46
N PHE A 22 -0.59 4.06 -9.57
CA PHE A 22 -0.85 4.92 -10.71
C PHE A 22 -0.70 6.40 -10.37
N ALA A 23 0.53 6.90 -10.26
CA ALA A 23 0.78 8.35 -10.36
C ALA A 23 0.66 8.78 -11.84
N PRO A 24 -0.39 9.52 -12.27
CA PRO A 24 -0.58 9.84 -13.69
C PRO A 24 0.46 10.82 -14.20
N SER A 25 0.97 11.70 -13.33
CA SER A 25 2.09 12.61 -13.63
C SER A 25 3.40 11.88 -13.92
N LEU A 26 3.48 10.58 -13.64
CA LEU A 26 4.69 9.76 -13.77
C LEU A 26 4.48 8.50 -14.62
N HIS A 27 3.44 8.50 -15.47
CA HIS A 27 3.17 7.40 -16.40
C HIS A 27 3.03 6.02 -15.71
N GLY A 28 2.51 5.97 -14.48
CA GLY A 28 2.30 4.71 -13.76
C GLY A 28 3.56 4.11 -13.12
N ARG A 29 4.63 4.90 -12.94
CA ARG A 29 5.83 4.45 -12.22
C ARG A 29 5.67 4.61 -10.71
N ALA A 30 6.23 3.64 -9.97
CA ALA A 30 6.53 3.75 -8.55
C ALA A 30 7.32 5.04 -8.27
N HIS A 31 6.77 5.92 -7.43
CA HIS A 31 7.41 7.19 -7.06
C HIS A 31 7.81 7.20 -5.59
N LEU A 32 8.91 7.88 -5.29
CA LEU A 32 9.26 8.28 -3.94
C LEU A 32 8.35 9.43 -3.53
N TRP A 33 7.36 9.16 -2.68
CA TRP A 33 6.44 10.19 -2.18
C TRP A 33 6.89 10.70 -0.82
N ASN A 34 7.18 12.00 -0.73
CA ASN A 34 7.35 12.66 0.55
C ASN A 34 5.99 13.06 1.16
N ALA A 35 6.01 13.49 2.43
CA ALA A 35 4.78 13.84 3.14
C ALA A 35 3.98 15.01 2.53
N ASN A 36 4.63 15.94 1.82
CA ASN A 36 3.95 17.05 1.17
C ASN A 36 3.25 16.60 -0.10
N GLN A 37 3.91 15.75 -0.91
CA GLN A 37 3.30 15.16 -2.11
C GLN A 37 2.08 14.30 -1.73
N TRP A 38 2.16 13.54 -0.64
CA TRP A 38 0.99 12.82 -0.11
C TRP A 38 -0.15 13.76 0.28
N ALA A 39 0.15 14.89 0.90
CA ALA A 39 -0.87 15.88 1.23
C ALA A 39 -1.55 16.41 -0.04
N GLU A 40 -0.77 16.82 -1.04
CA GLU A 40 -1.29 17.27 -2.35
C GLU A 40 -2.17 16.22 -3.04
N GLN A 41 -1.79 14.94 -2.99
CA GLN A 41 -2.60 13.86 -3.55
C GLN A 41 -3.95 13.69 -2.83
N ILE A 42 -3.96 13.75 -1.50
CA ILE A 42 -5.18 13.66 -0.71
C ILE A 42 -6.10 14.87 -0.97
N GLU A 43 -5.53 16.07 -1.10
CA GLU A 43 -6.27 17.28 -1.52
C GLU A 43 -6.90 17.10 -2.89
N TRP A 44 -6.13 16.61 -3.85
CA TRP A 44 -6.60 16.33 -5.20
C TRP A 44 -7.72 15.28 -5.21
N MET A 45 -7.55 14.19 -4.46
CA MET A 45 -8.56 13.14 -4.30
C MET A 45 -9.86 13.71 -3.72
N ALA A 46 -9.75 14.50 -2.65
CA ALA A 46 -10.89 15.14 -2.01
C ALA A 46 -11.62 16.09 -2.97
N SER A 47 -10.89 16.88 -3.77
CA SER A 47 -11.46 17.82 -4.75
C SER A 47 -12.27 17.13 -5.85
N ARG A 48 -12.00 15.84 -6.11
CA ARG A 48 -12.69 15.00 -7.10
C ARG A 48 -13.76 14.09 -6.50
N GLY A 49 -14.03 14.22 -5.20
CA GLY A 49 -15.02 13.40 -4.51
C GLY A 49 -14.59 11.96 -4.25
N ALA A 50 -13.29 11.64 -4.37
CA ALA A 50 -12.77 10.33 -3.99
C ALA A 50 -12.97 10.09 -2.49
N ARG A 51 -13.30 8.85 -2.12
CA ARG A 51 -13.57 8.45 -0.73
C ARG A 51 -12.71 7.30 -0.24
N VAL A 52 -11.98 6.64 -1.12
CA VAL A 52 -11.14 5.49 -0.79
C VAL A 52 -9.75 5.64 -1.37
N LEU A 53 -8.75 5.33 -0.55
CA LEU A 53 -7.37 5.14 -0.95
C LEU A 53 -6.97 3.71 -0.60
N PHE A 54 -6.57 2.92 -1.60
CA PHE A 54 -5.83 1.69 -1.39
C PHE A 54 -4.35 2.03 -1.40
N LEU A 55 -3.72 1.96 -0.23
CA LEU A 55 -2.34 2.34 0.01
C LEU A 55 -1.50 1.09 0.21
N TYR A 56 -0.59 0.82 -0.72
CA TYR A 56 0.32 -0.29 -0.63
C TYR A 56 1.51 0.10 0.26
N LEU A 57 1.69 -0.63 1.36
CA LEU A 57 2.78 -0.33 2.30
C LEU A 57 4.11 -0.73 1.66
N HIS A 58 4.93 0.27 1.31
CA HIS A 58 6.16 0.05 0.57
C HIS A 58 7.26 1.02 0.97
N TRP A 59 8.51 0.55 0.92
CA TRP A 59 9.68 1.33 1.35
C TRP A 59 9.85 2.64 0.60
N TYR A 60 9.67 2.64 -0.73
CA TYR A 60 9.84 3.86 -1.51
C TYR A 60 8.65 4.81 -1.40
N SER A 61 7.43 4.38 -1.13
CA SER A 61 6.27 5.29 -1.25
C SER A 61 5.67 5.73 0.07
N THR A 62 5.72 4.89 1.11
CA THR A 62 5.13 5.22 2.42
C THR A 62 6.17 5.38 3.54
N GLY A 63 7.41 4.95 3.30
CA GLY A 63 8.46 4.97 4.33
C GLY A 63 8.18 4.04 5.50
N TYR A 64 7.43 2.95 5.25
CA TYR A 64 7.04 2.00 6.28
C TYR A 64 8.25 1.34 6.96
N ARG A 65 8.24 1.30 8.29
CA ARG A 65 9.16 0.59 9.17
C ARG A 65 8.38 -0.38 10.04
N SER A 66 8.89 -1.60 10.12
CA SER A 66 8.33 -2.70 10.88
C SER A 66 9.27 -3.05 12.04
N SER A 67 8.71 -3.53 13.14
CA SER A 67 9.46 -4.21 14.20
C SER A 67 9.75 -5.67 13.87
N LEU A 68 9.16 -6.20 12.79
CA LEU A 68 9.37 -7.54 12.30
C LEU A 68 10.54 -7.52 11.30
N ASP A 69 11.69 -8.08 11.68
CA ASP A 69 12.93 -8.03 10.88
C ASP A 69 12.78 -8.50 9.42
N TRP A 70 11.84 -9.40 9.14
CA TRP A 70 11.58 -9.93 7.79
C TRP A 70 10.62 -9.07 6.95
N LEU A 71 10.00 -8.06 7.56
CA LEU A 71 9.12 -7.08 6.91
C LEU A 71 9.74 -5.68 6.92
N ASP A 72 10.69 -5.43 7.83
CA ASP A 72 11.33 -4.13 7.93
C ASP A 72 12.19 -3.83 6.70
N GLN A 73 12.34 -2.53 6.45
CA GLN A 73 12.94 -2.03 5.23
C GLN A 73 14.40 -1.66 5.47
N PRO A 74 15.29 -1.84 4.46
CA PRO A 74 16.70 -1.51 4.61
C PRO A 74 16.91 -0.02 4.91
N ASP A 75 17.92 0.29 5.75
CA ASP A 75 18.18 1.65 6.24
C ASP A 75 18.58 2.66 5.14
N TYR A 76 18.92 2.18 3.94
CA TYR A 76 19.21 3.04 2.78
C TYR A 76 17.95 3.53 2.03
N SER A 77 16.74 3.14 2.47
CA SER A 77 15.53 3.63 1.82
C SER A 77 15.35 5.13 2.07
N LEU A 78 15.25 5.89 0.97
CA LEU A 78 15.25 7.36 0.95
C LEU A 78 14.06 8.01 1.68
N ASN A 79 13.00 7.24 1.93
CA ASN A 79 11.81 7.69 2.66
C ASN A 79 11.71 7.11 4.08
N VAL A 80 12.79 6.51 4.59
CA VAL A 80 12.89 6.10 5.99
C VAL A 80 12.95 7.36 6.85
N VAL A 81 11.79 7.77 7.33
CA VAL A 81 11.67 8.76 8.39
C VAL A 81 11.42 8.00 9.68
N ALA A 82 12.00 8.46 10.78
CA ALA A 82 11.81 7.86 12.10
C ALA A 82 10.31 7.63 12.39
N GLU A 83 9.97 6.44 12.87
CA GLU A 83 8.66 6.09 13.43
C GLU A 83 7.44 6.20 12.49
N ASN A 84 7.60 5.86 11.21
CA ASN A 84 6.49 5.85 10.24
C ASN A 84 5.83 7.25 10.05
N ALA A 85 6.58 8.34 10.27
CA ALA A 85 6.02 9.69 10.33
C ALA A 85 5.27 10.13 9.05
N ILE A 86 5.76 9.74 7.86
CA ILE A 86 5.08 10.02 6.58
C ILE A 86 3.70 9.37 6.57
N LEU A 87 3.64 8.07 6.85
CA LEU A 87 2.39 7.31 6.88
C LEU A 87 1.42 7.85 7.93
N ARG A 88 1.90 8.19 9.14
CA ARG A 88 1.06 8.83 10.17
C ARG A 88 0.49 10.16 9.70
N ARG A 89 1.28 11.00 9.02
CA ARG A 89 0.82 12.28 8.48
C ARG A 89 -0.21 12.08 7.36
N LEU A 90 0.04 11.15 6.43
CA LEU A 90 -0.90 10.76 5.38
C LEU A 90 -2.24 10.33 5.97
N LEU A 91 -2.24 9.37 6.91
CA LEU A 91 -3.46 8.83 7.51
C LEU A 91 -4.28 9.91 8.24
N ARG A 92 -3.61 10.78 9.01
CA ARG A 92 -4.27 11.94 9.66
C ARG A 92 -4.90 12.88 8.64
N HIS A 93 -4.19 13.17 7.55
CA HIS A 93 -4.67 14.09 6.53
C HIS A 93 -5.84 13.51 5.71
N ALA A 94 -5.76 12.23 5.33
CA ALA A 94 -6.85 11.50 4.68
C ALA A 94 -8.12 11.44 5.57
N ARG A 95 -7.94 11.16 6.86
CA ARG A 95 -9.03 11.19 7.87
C ARG A 95 -9.70 12.56 7.92
N GLY A 96 -8.92 13.64 7.92
CA GLY A 96 -9.43 15.01 7.87
C GLY A 96 -10.29 15.31 6.63
N ARG A 97 -10.08 14.58 5.53
CA ARG A 97 -10.86 14.70 4.28
C ARG A 97 -11.93 13.63 4.08
N ARG A 98 -12.19 12.81 5.11
CA ARG A 98 -13.14 11.69 5.06
C ARG A 98 -12.81 10.70 3.92
N ILE A 99 -11.52 10.50 3.68
CA ILE A 99 -11.02 9.46 2.79
C ILE A 99 -10.65 8.25 3.65
N ARG A 100 -11.27 7.11 3.38
CA ARG A 100 -10.94 5.83 4.00
C ARG A 100 -9.65 5.31 3.37
N VAL A 101 -8.69 4.94 4.20
CA VAL A 101 -7.43 4.36 3.73
C VAL A 101 -7.44 2.87 4.08
N TYR A 102 -7.28 2.02 3.06
CA TYR A 102 -7.03 0.59 3.23
C TYR A 102 -5.55 0.35 3.05
N LEU A 103 -4.89 -0.13 4.11
CA LEU A 103 -3.50 -0.55 4.04
C LEU A 103 -3.45 -1.91 3.34
N VAL A 104 -2.72 -1.97 2.24
CA VAL A 104 -2.57 -3.14 1.39
C VAL A 104 -1.16 -3.69 1.57
N ASN A 105 -1.06 -5.00 1.72
CA ASN A 105 0.19 -5.70 1.91
C ASN A 105 0.37 -6.79 0.87
N GLN A 106 1.62 -7.07 0.54
CA GLN A 106 2.00 -8.29 -0.18
C GLN A 106 2.33 -9.38 0.83
N VAL A 107 1.62 -10.50 0.68
CA VAL A 107 1.61 -11.57 1.69
C VAL A 107 2.22 -12.89 1.20
N TYR A 108 2.54 -12.97 -0.09
CA TYR A 108 3.00 -14.21 -0.74
C TYR A 108 4.33 -14.04 -1.48
N VAL A 109 4.89 -12.84 -1.59
CA VAL A 109 6.22 -12.64 -2.22
C VAL A 109 7.20 -12.23 -1.14
N TYR A 110 8.34 -12.90 -1.10
CA TYR A 110 9.38 -12.68 -0.10
C TYR A 110 10.74 -12.54 -0.76
N ASP A 111 11.64 -11.86 -0.07
CA ASP A 111 13.06 -11.87 -0.39
C ASP A 111 13.63 -13.26 -0.15
N ALA A 112 14.27 -13.84 -1.18
CA ALA A 112 14.80 -15.20 -1.18
C ALA A 112 15.90 -15.41 -0.13
N GLU A 113 16.70 -14.39 0.17
CA GLU A 113 17.79 -14.47 1.15
C GLU A 113 17.24 -14.47 2.58
N SER A 114 16.11 -13.79 2.81
CA SER A 114 15.41 -13.75 4.09
C SER A 114 14.42 -14.91 4.32
N TRP A 115 14.06 -15.64 3.25
CA TRP A 115 13.06 -16.69 3.30
C TRP A 115 13.62 -18.00 3.87
N LYS A 116 13.04 -18.48 4.97
CA LYS A 116 13.42 -19.73 5.65
C LYS A 116 12.31 -20.79 5.67
N GLY A 117 11.22 -20.57 4.91
CA GLY A 117 10.06 -21.46 4.90
C GLY A 117 10.18 -22.58 3.86
N PRO A 118 9.39 -23.66 3.98
CA PRO A 118 9.43 -24.74 3.01
C PRO A 118 8.86 -24.30 1.66
N THR A 119 9.68 -24.51 0.62
CA THR A 119 9.45 -24.40 -0.83
C THR A 119 9.09 -23.00 -1.36
N ALA A 120 10.07 -22.36 -2.02
CA ALA A 120 9.82 -21.29 -2.99
C ALA A 120 9.15 -21.90 -4.23
N LEU A 121 7.98 -21.41 -4.63
CA LEU A 121 7.21 -21.99 -5.73
C LEU A 121 7.80 -21.63 -7.10
N GLU A 122 8.22 -20.38 -7.30
CA GLU A 122 8.80 -19.89 -8.55
C GLU A 122 9.77 -18.73 -8.26
N GLU A 123 10.83 -18.64 -9.05
CA GLU A 123 11.70 -17.46 -9.11
C GLU A 123 11.20 -16.53 -10.21
N PHE A 124 11.26 -15.21 -9.99
CA PHE A 124 10.95 -14.21 -11.02
C PHE A 124 12.23 -13.73 -11.71
N PRO A 125 12.69 -14.36 -12.82
CA PRO A 125 13.94 -13.98 -13.46
C PRO A 125 13.93 -12.53 -13.97
N ASP A 126 12.78 -12.03 -14.43
CA ASP A 126 12.63 -10.67 -14.97
C ASP A 126 12.47 -9.59 -13.88
N ALA A 127 12.24 -9.98 -12.62
CA ALA A 127 12.17 -9.02 -11.52
C ALA A 127 13.54 -8.40 -11.22
N ALA A 128 14.65 -9.05 -11.62
CA ALA A 128 16.00 -8.56 -11.39
C ALA A 128 16.27 -7.14 -11.94
N HIS A 129 15.56 -6.75 -13.01
CA HIS A 129 15.66 -5.41 -13.59
C HIS A 129 15.04 -4.31 -12.70
N TYR A 130 14.02 -4.67 -11.91
CA TYR A 130 13.27 -3.76 -11.05
C TYR A 130 13.60 -3.92 -9.55
N TRP A 131 14.13 -5.07 -9.18
CA TRP A 131 14.42 -5.47 -7.82
C TRP A 131 15.76 -6.21 -7.78
N PRO A 132 16.81 -5.66 -7.12
CA PRO A 132 18.14 -6.26 -7.14
C PRO A 132 18.24 -7.59 -6.37
N ARG A 133 17.17 -8.01 -5.70
CA ARG A 133 17.12 -9.20 -4.85
C ARG A 133 16.23 -10.27 -5.48
N ARG A 134 16.59 -11.54 -5.30
CA ARG A 134 15.77 -12.67 -5.72
C ARG A 134 14.48 -12.70 -4.90
N LEU A 135 13.35 -12.89 -5.58
CA LEU A 135 12.04 -12.99 -4.95
C LEU A 135 11.52 -14.42 -5.06
N VAL A 136 10.84 -14.87 -4.02
CA VAL A 136 10.18 -16.19 -3.96
C VAL A 136 8.69 -16.02 -3.69
N LEU A 137 7.84 -16.78 -4.38
CA LEU A 137 6.46 -16.95 -3.95
C LEU A 137 6.35 -18.07 -2.92
N ALA A 138 5.58 -17.81 -1.87
CA ALA A 138 5.21 -18.81 -0.88
C ALA A 138 3.70 -19.08 -0.92
N GLU A 139 3.33 -20.34 -0.69
CA GLU A 139 1.93 -20.76 -0.66
C GLU A 139 1.20 -20.15 0.55
N ALA A 140 0.08 -19.48 0.32
CA ALA A 140 -0.72 -18.86 1.38
C ALA A 140 -1.27 -19.88 2.41
N ALA A 141 -1.45 -21.14 2.02
CA ALA A 141 -1.91 -22.22 2.91
C ALA A 141 -0.84 -22.64 3.95
N ASN A 142 0.43 -22.34 3.70
CA ASN A 142 1.53 -22.68 4.58
C ASN A 142 1.35 -22.02 5.96
N SER A 143 1.47 -22.80 7.03
CA SER A 143 1.27 -22.30 8.42
C SER A 143 2.25 -21.20 8.80
N SER A 144 3.49 -21.27 8.31
CA SER A 144 4.50 -20.22 8.55
C SER A 144 4.15 -18.92 7.84
N VAL A 145 3.62 -19.00 6.61
CA VAL A 145 3.09 -17.82 5.88
C VAL A 145 1.93 -17.21 6.63
N ARG A 146 0.93 -18.01 7.02
CA ARG A 146 -0.24 -17.53 7.78
C ARG A 146 0.15 -16.84 9.09
N ASN A 147 1.11 -17.41 9.82
CA ASN A 147 1.62 -16.80 11.06
C ASN A 147 2.32 -15.45 10.80
N ARG A 148 3.08 -15.33 9.71
CA ARG A 148 3.68 -14.04 9.30
C ARG A 148 2.61 -13.01 8.94
N ILE A 149 1.63 -13.40 8.14
CA ILE A 149 0.50 -12.55 7.74
C ILE A 149 -0.23 -12.03 8.99
N ALA A 150 -0.54 -12.91 9.94
CA ALA A 150 -1.19 -12.51 11.19
C ALA A 150 -0.36 -11.48 11.97
N LYS A 151 0.95 -11.73 12.15
CA LYS A 151 1.85 -10.80 12.84
C LYS A 151 1.93 -9.43 12.17
N MET A 152 1.98 -9.40 10.84
CA MET A 152 1.98 -8.16 10.07
C MET A 152 0.70 -7.35 10.30
N PHE A 153 -0.47 -7.99 10.23
CA PHE A 153 -1.74 -7.29 10.47
C PHE A 153 -1.88 -6.80 11.91
N VAL A 154 -1.42 -7.58 12.90
CA VAL A 154 -1.39 -7.15 14.31
C VAL A 154 -0.50 -5.92 14.48
N GLU A 155 0.74 -5.96 13.99
CA GLU A 155 1.66 -4.82 14.07
C GLU A 155 1.06 -3.57 13.43
N GLN A 156 0.46 -3.68 12.24
CA GLN A 156 -0.10 -2.54 11.54
C GLN A 156 -1.29 -1.93 12.27
N ALA A 157 -2.14 -2.76 12.87
CA ALA A 157 -3.25 -2.31 13.71
C ALA A 157 -2.74 -1.57 14.96
N GLU A 158 -1.63 -2.04 15.56
CA GLU A 158 -1.00 -1.39 16.71
C GLU A 158 -0.30 -0.07 16.32
N LEU A 159 0.39 -0.05 15.18
CA LEU A 159 1.09 1.13 14.69
C LEU A 159 0.13 2.25 14.22
N PHE A 160 -1.02 1.89 13.65
CA PHE A 160 -1.94 2.83 12.99
C PHE A 160 -3.42 2.65 13.41
N PRO A 161 -3.79 3.08 14.62
CA PRO A 161 -5.17 3.03 15.11
C PRO A 161 -6.12 4.07 14.45
#